data_AF-X6MN94-F1
#
_entry.id   AF-X6MN94-F1
#
_cell.length_a   1.000
_cell.length_b   1.000
_cell.length_c   1.000
_cell.angle_alpha   90.00
_cell.angle_beta   90.00
_cell.angle_gamma   90.00
#
_symmetry.space_group_name_H-M   'P 1'
#
loop_
_entity.id
_entity.type
_entity.pdbx_description
1 polymer ?
#
loop_
_entity_poly.entity_id
_entity_poly.type
_entity_poly.pdbx_seq_one_letter_code
_entity_poly.pdbx_strand_id
1 'polypeptide(L)'
;VCINKQKYFFFFFLKKKKKTLKKKTVWRNGSTQLYGHFAIPIKKAWDNVHHFCGTSVVFENEEQKSQWCVRHGYDSTTGHFVKVEDIYNLAKVWYGKHLDPDWKKWTLPEAFQIFQKCGMTHPIWELPIEHQSQKF
;
A
#
# COMPACT_ATOMS: atom_id res chain seq x y z
N VAL A 1 46.74 -52.70 28.69
CA VAL A 1 47.84 -51.85 29.23
C VAL A 1 48.92 -51.87 28.14
N CYS A 2 49.24 -50.84 27.33
CA CYS A 2 49.32 -49.39 27.50
C CYS A 2 48.99 -48.58 26.21
N ILE A 3 48.10 -47.59 26.34
CA ILE A 3 48.14 -46.14 26.02
C ILE A 3 49.02 -45.58 24.85
N ASN A 4 48.31 -45.04 23.84
CA ASN A 4 48.33 -43.66 23.26
C ASN A 4 49.61 -43.02 22.67
N LYS A 5 49.54 -42.64 21.39
CA LYS A 5 49.99 -41.32 20.88
C LYS A 5 49.04 -40.79 19.79
N GLN A 6 48.22 -39.81 20.19
CA GLN A 6 47.86 -38.55 19.52
C GLN A 6 47.92 -38.39 17.98
N LYS A 7 46.89 -37.66 17.50
CA LYS A 7 46.76 -36.85 16.27
C LYS A 7 46.07 -37.53 15.09
N TYR A 8 44.73 -37.48 15.06
CA TYR A 8 43.95 -36.90 13.95
C TYR A 8 42.63 -36.38 14.55
N PHE A 9 42.66 -35.18 15.13
CA PHE A 9 42.10 -33.99 14.49
C PHE A 9 40.61 -34.16 14.12
N PHE A 10 39.75 -33.87 15.10
CA PHE A 10 38.68 -32.90 14.95
C PHE A 10 37.98 -32.89 13.57
N PHE A 11 37.06 -33.83 13.34
CA PHE A 11 35.89 -33.50 12.52
C PHE A 11 34.63 -33.69 13.35
N PHE A 12 34.41 -32.60 14.06
CA PHE A 12 33.27 -32.20 14.83
C PHE A 12 31.95 -32.74 14.27
N PHE A 13 31.26 -33.43 15.16
CA PHE A 13 29.88 -33.85 15.11
C PHE A 13 28.95 -32.65 14.85
N LEU A 14 28.79 -32.23 13.59
CA LEU A 14 27.83 -31.21 13.20
C LEU A 14 26.54 -31.88 12.69
N LYS A 15 25.69 -32.23 13.67
CA LYS A 15 24.25 -32.39 13.47
C LYS A 15 23.75 -31.21 12.63
N LYS A 16 23.33 -31.46 11.38
CA LYS A 16 22.54 -30.54 10.58
C LYS A 16 21.26 -30.20 11.36
N LYS A 17 21.29 -29.14 12.16
CA LYS A 17 20.06 -28.47 12.60
C LYS A 17 19.41 -27.93 11.33
N LYS A 18 18.35 -28.59 10.86
CA LYS A 18 17.37 -27.96 9.97
C LYS A 18 16.85 -26.72 10.71
N LYS A 19 17.46 -25.55 10.46
CA LYS A 19 16.86 -24.27 10.82
C LYS A 19 15.60 -24.18 9.96
N THR A 20 14.46 -24.55 10.53
CA THR A 20 13.17 -24.07 10.08
C THR A 20 13.26 -22.56 10.06
N LEU A 21 13.50 -21.99 8.88
CA LEU A 21 13.21 -20.59 8.59
C LEU A 21 11.71 -20.45 8.77
N LYS A 22 11.28 -20.13 10.00
CA LYS A 22 10.00 -19.48 10.20
C LYS A 22 10.05 -18.26 9.30
N LYS A 23 9.26 -18.23 8.23
CA LYS A 23 8.95 -16.99 7.52
C LYS A 23 8.34 -16.07 8.57
N LYS A 24 9.18 -15.28 9.24
CA LYS A 24 8.72 -14.10 9.94
C LYS A 24 8.32 -13.17 8.81
N THR A 25 7.04 -13.13 8.51
CA THR A 25 6.47 -11.97 7.85
C THR A 25 6.79 -10.81 8.77
N VAL A 26 7.83 -10.07 8.47
CA VAL A 26 8.17 -8.84 9.19
C VAL A 26 7.14 -7.83 8.74
N TRP A 27 5.96 -7.85 9.35
CA TRP A 27 5.24 -6.62 9.58
C TRP A 27 6.04 -5.92 10.67
N ARG A 28 6.64 -4.76 10.39
CA ARG A 28 7.32 -3.99 11.43
C ARG A 28 6.27 -3.71 12.52
N ASN A 29 6.47 -4.33 13.68
CA ASN A 29 5.65 -4.15 14.88
C ASN A 29 5.57 -2.67 15.24
N GLY A 30 4.36 -2.15 15.29
CA GLY A 30 3.99 -0.89 15.90
C GLY A 30 2.49 -0.72 15.73
N SER A 31 1.75 -0.60 16.81
CA SER A 31 0.30 -0.34 16.87
C SER A 31 -0.11 1.04 16.35
N THR A 32 0.69 1.62 15.45
CA THR A 32 0.55 3.00 15.00
C THR A 32 -0.29 2.99 13.73
N GLN A 33 -1.52 3.51 13.86
CA GLN A 33 -2.38 3.85 12.75
C GLN A 33 -1.62 4.78 11.78
N LEU A 34 -1.51 4.39 10.51
CA LEU A 34 -0.90 5.22 9.47
C LEU A 34 -1.97 5.81 8.56
N TYR A 35 -1.62 6.91 7.91
CA TYR A 35 -2.51 7.63 7.02
C TYR A 35 -1.80 7.96 5.71
N GLY A 36 -2.46 7.73 4.58
CA GLY A 36 -2.06 8.27 3.28
C GLY A 36 -2.67 9.64 3.07
N HIS A 37 -1.86 10.57 2.56
CA HIS A 37 -2.29 11.88 2.09
C HIS A 37 -2.30 11.89 0.56
N PHE A 38 -3.44 12.25 -0.02
CA PHE A 38 -3.59 12.50 -1.46
C PHE A 38 -3.85 13.98 -1.67
N ALA A 39 -2.89 14.70 -2.26
CA ALA A 39 -3.00 16.14 -2.51
C ALA A 39 -3.78 16.47 -3.80
N ILE A 40 -3.85 15.52 -4.74
CA ILE A 40 -4.36 15.74 -6.09
C ILE A 40 -5.67 14.94 -6.26
N PRO A 41 -6.75 15.56 -6.77
CA PRO A 41 -7.98 14.85 -7.11
C PRO A 41 -7.72 13.69 -8.07
N ILE A 42 -8.35 12.54 -7.85
CA ILE A 42 -8.13 11.31 -8.62
C ILE A 42 -8.42 11.49 -10.12
N LYS A 43 -9.37 12.37 -10.47
CA LYS A 43 -9.68 12.74 -11.86
C LYS A 43 -8.50 13.39 -12.60
N LYS A 44 -7.53 13.96 -11.87
CA LYS A 44 -6.30 14.55 -12.39
C LYS A 44 -5.08 13.63 -12.28
N ALA A 45 -5.22 12.42 -11.73
CA ALA A 45 -4.10 11.51 -11.53
C ALA A 45 -3.41 11.15 -12.86
N TRP A 46 -4.17 11.10 -13.96
CA TRP A 46 -3.66 10.76 -15.28
C TRP A 46 -3.04 11.93 -16.04
N ASP A 47 -3.25 13.18 -15.60
CA ASP A 47 -2.58 14.36 -16.17
C ASP A 47 -1.06 14.22 -16.00
N ASN A 48 -0.63 13.69 -14.85
CA ASN A 48 0.75 13.30 -14.57
C ASN A 48 0.81 12.26 -13.44
N VAL A 49 0.88 10.98 -13.82
CA VAL A 49 0.89 9.87 -12.84
C VAL A 49 2.10 9.89 -11.91
N HIS A 50 3.26 10.34 -12.39
CA HIS A 50 4.47 10.42 -11.56
C HIS A 50 4.31 11.49 -10.48
N HIS A 51 3.71 12.63 -10.83
CA HIS A 51 3.43 13.69 -9.86
C HIS A 51 2.36 13.26 -8.85
N PHE A 52 1.28 12.62 -9.31
CA PHE A 52 0.27 12.05 -8.42
C PHE A 52 0.88 11.06 -7.42
N CYS A 53 1.64 10.08 -7.90
CA CYS A 53 2.29 9.10 -7.03
C CYS A 53 3.34 9.74 -6.11
N GLY A 54 4.13 10.69 -6.62
CA GLY A 54 5.17 11.38 -5.83
C GLY A 54 4.60 12.28 -4.73
N THR A 55 3.34 12.68 -4.83
CA THR A 55 2.62 13.50 -3.84
C THR A 55 1.65 12.69 -2.98
N SER A 56 1.53 11.38 -3.23
CA SER A 56 0.75 10.44 -2.43
C SER A 56 1.64 9.85 -1.33
N VAL A 57 1.66 10.48 -0.16
CA VAL A 57 2.65 10.22 0.90
C VAL A 57 1.99 9.67 2.16
N VAL A 58 2.69 8.79 2.88
CA VAL A 58 2.21 8.20 4.15
C VAL A 58 2.79 8.94 5.36
N PHE A 59 1.95 9.19 6.37
CA PHE A 59 2.29 9.87 7.61
C PHE A 59 1.69 9.16 8.83
N GLU A 60 2.21 9.46 10.02
CA GLU A 60 1.66 8.98 11.29
C GLU A 60 0.54 9.87 11.83
N ASN A 61 0.55 11.17 11.48
CA ASN A 61 -0.41 12.16 11.97
C ASN A 61 -0.47 13.40 11.07
N GLU A 62 -1.45 14.27 11.33
CA GLU A 62 -1.67 15.50 10.55
C GLU A 62 -0.56 16.53 10.67
N GLU A 63 0.19 16.56 11.78
CA GLU A 63 1.31 17.48 11.99
C GLU A 63 2.44 17.18 11.00
N GLN A 64 2.84 15.90 10.87
CA GLN A 64 3.83 15.48 9.88
C GLN A 64 3.39 15.81 8.45
N LYS A 65 2.11 15.57 8.13
CA LYS A 65 1.52 15.96 6.85
C LYS A 65 1.62 17.47 6.65
N SER A 66 1.27 18.28 7.66
CA SER A 66 1.26 19.74 7.57
C SER A 66 2.64 20.30 7.29
N GLN A 67 3.65 19.82 8.03
CA GLN A 67 5.05 20.19 7.80
C GLN A 67 5.54 19.77 6.42
N TRP A 68 5.14 18.60 5.91
CA TRP A 68 5.47 18.18 4.55
C TRP A 68 4.83 19.10 3.51
N CYS A 69 3.55 19.45 3.66
CA CYS A 69 2.84 20.35 2.76
C CYS A 69 3.54 21.72 2.68
N VAL A 70 3.85 22.33 3.82
CA VAL A 70 4.57 23.63 3.87
C VAL A 70 5.91 23.55 3.14
N ARG A 71 6.71 22.50 3.39
CA ARG A 71 8.02 22.34 2.74
C ARG A 71 7.95 22.17 1.23
N HIS A 72 6.85 21.63 0.70
CA HIS A 72 6.70 21.30 -0.72
C HIS A 72 5.73 22.24 -1.46
N GLY A 73 5.25 23.30 -0.81
CA GLY A 73 4.36 24.29 -1.41
C GLY A 73 2.91 23.85 -1.58
N TYR A 74 2.44 22.90 -0.78
CA TYR A 74 1.04 22.48 -0.73
C TYR A 74 0.29 23.15 0.43
N ASP A 75 -1.00 23.38 0.22
CA ASP A 75 -1.92 23.79 1.29
C ASP A 75 -2.23 22.58 2.19
N SER A 76 -1.84 22.66 3.46
CA SER A 76 -2.04 21.58 4.43
C SER A 76 -3.51 21.32 4.77
N THR A 77 -4.43 22.23 4.44
CA THR A 77 -5.87 22.05 4.65
C THR A 77 -6.57 21.36 3.47
N THR A 78 -5.86 21.23 2.35
CA THR A 78 -6.37 20.56 1.14
C THR A 78 -5.93 19.09 1.10
N GLY A 79 -6.53 18.33 0.20
CA GLY A 79 -6.23 16.91 0.06
C GLY A 79 -7.19 16.01 0.83
N HIS A 80 -6.90 14.73 0.86
CA HIS A 80 -7.60 13.75 1.68
C HIS A 80 -6.58 12.99 2.52
N PHE A 81 -6.82 12.95 3.83
CA PHE A 81 -6.00 12.23 4.80
C PHE A 81 -6.76 11.00 5.27
N VAL A 82 -6.39 9.84 4.72
CA VAL A 82 -7.17 8.60 4.84
C VAL A 82 -6.34 7.49 5.45
N LYS A 83 -6.97 6.61 6.22
CA LYS A 83 -6.29 5.48 6.84
C LYS A 83 -5.69 4.55 5.79
N VAL A 84 -4.48 4.07 6.02
CA VAL A 84 -3.81 3.14 5.10
C VAL A 84 -4.59 1.82 4.97
N GLU A 85 -5.33 1.41 6.00
CA GLU A 85 -6.23 0.24 5.97
C GLU A 85 -7.35 0.41 4.94
N ASP A 86 -7.92 1.61 4.83
CA ASP A 86 -8.97 1.90 3.85
C ASP A 86 -8.38 1.89 2.43
N ILE A 87 -7.18 2.44 2.24
CA ILE A 87 -6.44 2.34 0.96
C ILE A 87 -6.15 0.87 0.62
N TYR A 88 -5.77 0.06 1.61
CA TYR A 88 -5.54 -1.36 1.43
C TYR A 88 -6.82 -2.11 1.06
N ASN A 89 -7.96 -1.76 1.66
CA ASN A 89 -9.27 -2.29 1.30
C ASN A 89 -9.63 -1.95 -0.15
N LEU A 90 -9.39 -0.72 -0.58
CA LEU A 90 -9.51 -0.32 -1.98
C LEU A 90 -8.60 -1.18 -2.88
N ALA A 91 -7.31 -1.31 -2.53
CA ALA A 91 -6.34 -2.03 -3.34
C ALA A 91 -6.71 -3.51 -3.55
N LYS A 92 -7.26 -4.17 -2.53
CA LYS A 92 -7.75 -5.56 -2.64
C LYS A 92 -8.84 -5.70 -3.70
N VAL A 93 -9.78 -4.77 -3.76
CA VAL A 93 -10.86 -4.79 -4.76
C VAL A 93 -10.33 -4.38 -6.13
N TRP A 94 -9.56 -3.30 -6.17
CA TRP A 94 -9.03 -2.73 -7.40
C TRP A 94 -8.13 -3.71 -8.16
N TYR A 95 -7.18 -4.35 -7.47
CA TYR A 95 -6.21 -5.27 -8.05
C TYR A 95 -6.63 -6.74 -7.96
N GLY A 96 -7.67 -7.08 -7.20
CA GLY A 96 -8.04 -8.47 -6.87
C GLY A 96 -8.33 -9.35 -8.08
N LYS A 97 -8.70 -8.77 -9.22
CA LYS A 97 -8.95 -9.49 -10.47
C LYS A 97 -7.84 -9.35 -11.52
N HIS A 98 -6.74 -8.65 -11.27
CA HIS A 98 -5.72 -8.38 -12.30
C HIS A 98 -4.98 -9.64 -12.81
N LEU A 99 -5.07 -10.77 -12.10
CA LEU A 99 -4.51 -12.05 -12.53
C LEU A 99 -5.53 -12.92 -13.30
N ASP A 100 -6.78 -12.48 -13.41
CA ASP A 100 -7.82 -13.13 -14.20
C ASP A 100 -7.52 -12.90 -15.70
N PRO A 101 -7.39 -13.95 -16.53
CA PRO A 101 -7.17 -13.80 -17.97
C PRO A 101 -8.24 -12.97 -18.68
N ASP A 102 -9.46 -12.97 -18.15
CA ASP A 102 -10.59 -12.22 -18.70
C ASP A 102 -10.72 -10.81 -18.09
N TRP A 103 -9.73 -10.38 -17.29
CA TRP A 103 -9.74 -9.07 -16.67
C TRP A 103 -9.72 -7.95 -17.71
N LYS A 104 -10.58 -6.96 -17.49
CA LYS A 104 -10.65 -5.72 -18.27
C LYS A 104 -10.43 -4.53 -17.35
N LYS A 105 -9.87 -3.46 -17.93
CA LYS A 105 -9.72 -2.18 -17.23
C LYS A 105 -11.08 -1.70 -16.73
N TRP A 106 -11.12 -1.19 -15.51
CA TRP A 106 -12.31 -0.57 -14.93
C TRP A 106 -12.78 0.62 -15.78
N THR A 107 -14.06 0.65 -16.10
CA THR A 107 -14.72 1.85 -16.63
C THR A 107 -14.83 2.92 -15.54
N LEU A 108 -15.06 4.18 -15.92
CA LEU A 108 -15.23 5.27 -14.93
C LEU A 108 -16.38 4.99 -13.94
N PRO A 109 -17.59 4.53 -14.37
CA PRO A 109 -18.64 4.18 -13.43
C PRO A 109 -18.28 3.02 -12.49
N GLU A 110 -17.61 1.98 -12.99
CA GLU A 110 -17.16 0.86 -12.16
C GLU A 110 -16.11 1.30 -11.13
N ALA A 111 -15.12 2.11 -11.55
CA ALA A 111 -14.11 2.67 -10.66
C ALA A 111 -14.75 3.53 -9.57
N PHE A 112 -15.70 4.40 -9.93
CA PHE A 112 -16.44 5.20 -8.96
C PHE A 112 -17.21 4.33 -7.96
N GLN A 113 -17.90 3.29 -8.44
CA GLN A 113 -18.60 2.34 -7.57
C GLN A 113 -17.64 1.61 -6.63
N ILE A 114 -16.43 1.24 -7.08
CA ILE A 114 -15.40 0.64 -6.24
C ILE A 114 -14.97 1.62 -5.15
N PHE A 115 -14.71 2.89 -5.47
CA PHE A 115 -14.37 3.92 -4.49
C PHE A 115 -15.46 4.07 -3.42
N GLN A 116 -16.73 4.19 -3.83
CA GLN A 116 -17.86 4.30 -2.90
C GLN A 116 -17.96 3.07 -1.99
N LYS A 117 -17.86 1.85 -2.55
CA LYS A 117 -17.90 0.60 -1.77
C LYS A 117 -16.76 0.47 -0.76
N CYS A 118 -15.60 1.05 -1.06
CA CYS A 118 -14.43 1.05 -0.20
C CYS A 118 -14.35 2.25 0.75
N GLY A 119 -15.42 3.06 0.87
CA GLY A 119 -15.47 4.21 1.77
C GLY A 119 -14.67 5.43 1.28
N MET A 120 -14.23 5.43 0.02
CA MET A 120 -13.51 6.53 -0.61
C MET A 120 -14.50 7.57 -1.15
N THR A 121 -15.18 8.27 -0.23
CA THR A 121 -16.29 9.19 -0.53
C THR A 121 -15.89 10.66 -0.54
N HIS A 122 -14.66 10.99 -0.11
CA HIS A 122 -14.16 12.37 -0.13
C HIS A 122 -14.11 12.95 -1.56
N PRO A 123 -14.35 14.26 -1.78
CA PRO A 123 -14.39 14.87 -3.12
C PRO A 123 -13.16 14.64 -4.00
N ILE A 124 -12.00 14.32 -3.40
CA ILE A 124 -10.82 13.91 -4.16
C ILE A 124 -11.05 12.65 -4.99
N TRP A 125 -11.91 11.75 -4.55
CA TRP A 125 -12.20 10.49 -5.23
C TRP A 125 -13.34 10.59 -6.25
N GLU A 126 -13.91 11.78 -6.44
CA GLU A 126 -14.93 12.01 -7.45
C GLU A 126 -14.36 11.87 -8.87
N LEU A 127 -15.13 11.19 -9.70
CA LEU A 127 -14.86 11.02 -11.13
C LEU A 127 -15.94 11.74 -11.94
N PRO A 128 -15.60 12.26 -13.13
CA PRO A 128 -16.58 12.87 -14.03
C PRO A 128 -17.43 11.78 -14.70
N ILE A 129 -18.34 11.19 -13.93
CA ILE A 129 -19.35 10.28 -14.48
C ILE A 129 -20.43 11.13 -15.16
N GLU A 130 -20.51 11.09 -16.49
CA GLU A 130 -21.71 11.57 -17.16
C GLU A 130 -22.87 10.69 -16.73
N HIS A 131 -23.96 11.30 -16.25
CA HIS A 131 -25.22 10.59 -16.05
C HIS A 131 -25.76 10.19 -17.42
N GLN A 132 -25.30 9.06 -17.96
CA GLN A 132 -26.00 8.40 -19.04
C GLN A 132 -27.29 7.85 -18.43
N SER A 133 -28.37 8.63 -18.55
CA SER A 133 -29.72 8.12 -18.40
C SER A 133 -29.86 6.96 -19.37
N GLN A 134 -29.83 5.75 -18.81
CA GLN A 134 -30.06 4.52 -19.52
C GLN A 134 -31.49 4.61 -20.07
N LYS A 135 -31.62 5.05 -21.33
CA LYS A 135 -32.88 4.93 -22.08
C LYS A 135 -33.14 3.43 -22.23
N PHE A 136 -34.14 2.96 -21.49
CA PHE A 136 -34.82 1.71 -21.74
C PHE A 136 -35.60 1.77 -23.05
#